data_AF-A0A0P6IUU8-F1
#
_entry.id   AF-A0A0P6IUU8-F1
#
_cell.length_a   1.000
_cell.length_b   1.000
_cell.length_c   1.000
_cell.angle_alpha   90.00
_cell.angle_beta   90.00
_cell.angle_gamma   90.00
#
_symmetry.space_group_name_H-M   'P 1'
#
loop_
_entity.id
_entity.type
_entity.pdbx_description
1 polymer ?
#
loop_
_entity_poly.entity_id
_entity_poly.type
_entity_poly.pdbx_seq_one_letter_code
_entity_poly.pdbx_strand_id
1 'polypeptide(L)'
;MKTVLLWFGCVFNLALIVSAISDDSCGQTDTGGAGWKWHVQLLHVEEAPAHAFQCSGTLLNKLFVASAAHCLYDLNGDPIDKSRLEIVLADGENRSIVRTFQPELFDVEGLSNDFVLIQLDREVLFNGLVAPICLPEPYTVLPQSVQTPMLDGTTLSVNEGYICLNDAKTLFGMIYMDAICLGQFDKTHTYHRTAGSGLYVEHRSRWHLVGIAMYGTGPTKAHIAYIGGFLLERHLNWTRSVMNHYSESIPLSEKNCQTYVRNSNLPFEEYHPIVHLVAAEQYPLRTICHGTLISPRYVLTTSRCALKTKSIFIHYGAEGSSDWFEAKDFST
;
A
#
# COMPACT_ATOMS: atom_id res chain seq x y z
N MET A 1 47.53 26.90 25.29
CA MET A 1 47.95 26.04 24.16
C MET A 1 48.39 24.70 24.76
N LYS A 2 47.80 23.54 24.48
CA LYS A 2 47.05 23.08 23.32
C LYS A 2 45.90 22.15 23.76
N THR A 3 44.81 22.34 23.06
CA THR A 3 43.59 21.54 22.94
C THR A 3 43.92 20.07 22.65
N VAL A 4 43.33 19.15 23.40
CA VAL A 4 43.23 17.73 23.03
C VAL A 4 41.86 17.55 22.37
N LEU A 5 41.86 17.46 21.04
CA LEU A 5 40.69 17.08 20.24
C LEU A 5 40.53 15.57 20.32
N LEU A 6 39.63 15.11 21.21
CA LEU A 6 39.09 13.75 21.14
C LEU A 6 37.97 13.75 20.11
N TRP A 7 38.30 13.18 18.95
CA TRP A 7 37.35 12.83 17.91
C TRP A 7 36.54 11.62 18.40
N PHE A 8 35.38 11.85 19.00
CA PHE A 8 34.37 10.80 19.17
C PHE A 8 33.35 10.96 18.05
N GLY A 9 33.34 9.99 17.13
CA GLY A 9 32.38 9.92 16.05
C GLY A 9 30.95 9.98 16.59
N CYS A 10 30.19 10.96 16.12
CA CYS A 10 28.73 10.96 16.22
C CYS A 10 28.19 9.73 15.50
N VAL A 11 27.92 8.67 16.24
CA VAL A 11 27.02 7.62 15.78
C VAL A 11 25.61 8.22 15.88
N PHE A 12 25.07 8.65 14.74
CA PHE A 12 23.66 8.97 14.59
C PHE A 12 22.86 7.69 14.81
N ASN A 13 22.40 7.44 16.03
CA ASN A 13 21.40 6.41 16.27
C ASN A 13 20.02 7.02 15.99
N LEU A 14 19.43 6.60 14.87
CA LEU A 14 18.06 6.90 14.48
C LEU A 14 17.15 5.97 15.30
N ALA A 15 16.30 6.51 16.17
CA ALA A 15 15.32 5.73 16.92
C ALA A 15 14.06 5.52 16.05
N LEU A 16 13.68 4.26 15.82
CA LEU A 16 12.53 3.87 15.00
C LEU A 16 11.35 3.49 15.90
N ILE A 17 10.27 4.26 15.80
CA ILE A 17 8.96 4.02 16.42
C ILE A 17 8.12 3.18 15.45
N VAL A 18 7.85 1.92 15.78
CA VAL A 18 6.93 1.06 15.03
C VAL A 18 5.64 0.94 15.82
N SER A 19 4.52 1.43 15.27
CA SER A 19 3.20 1.02 15.76
C SER A 19 2.62 -0.03 14.82
N ALA A 20 2.65 -1.28 15.27
CA ALA A 20 1.84 -2.32 14.65
C ALA A 20 0.37 -2.01 14.96
N ILE A 21 -0.29 -1.26 14.07
CA ILE A 21 -1.74 -1.13 14.10
C ILE A 21 -2.28 -2.53 13.85
N SER A 22 -2.93 -3.12 14.86
CA SER A 22 -3.66 -4.37 14.76
C SER A 22 -4.75 -4.24 13.68
N ASP A 23 -4.63 -5.08 12.66
CA ASP A 23 -5.41 -5.11 11.41
C ASP A 23 -6.81 -5.71 11.60
N ASP A 24 -7.63 -5.11 12.48
CA ASP A 24 -8.98 -5.63 12.79
C ASP A 24 -10.07 -5.17 11.81
N SER A 25 -9.72 -4.33 10.81
CA SER A 25 -10.68 -3.73 9.87
C SER A 25 -10.55 -4.16 8.41
N CYS A 26 -9.64 -5.09 8.07
CA CYS A 26 -9.44 -5.53 6.70
C CYS A 26 -10.54 -6.49 6.21
N GLY A 27 -10.76 -6.53 4.90
CA GLY A 27 -11.54 -7.57 4.22
C GLY A 27 -13.02 -7.66 4.63
N GLN A 28 -13.56 -6.63 5.27
CA GLN A 28 -14.94 -6.62 5.76
C GLN A 28 -15.94 -6.45 4.62
N THR A 29 -17.04 -7.19 4.68
CA THR A 29 -18.21 -7.01 3.80
C THR A 29 -19.24 -6.12 4.47
N ASP A 30 -19.81 -5.15 3.75
CA ASP A 30 -21.01 -4.47 4.24
C ASP A 30 -22.26 -5.33 3.97
N THR A 31 -23.23 -5.22 4.87
CA THR A 31 -24.57 -5.83 4.74
C THR A 31 -25.43 -5.16 3.65
N GLY A 32 -24.93 -4.12 2.98
CA GLY A 32 -25.70 -3.24 2.06
C GLY A 32 -25.39 -3.37 0.57
N GLY A 33 -24.55 -4.32 0.14
CA GLY A 33 -24.33 -4.60 -1.29
C GLY A 33 -23.35 -3.67 -2.02
N ALA A 34 -22.59 -2.81 -1.33
CA ALA A 34 -21.46 -2.13 -1.93
C ALA A 34 -20.30 -3.13 -2.11
N GLY A 35 -19.80 -3.25 -3.34
CA GLY A 35 -18.88 -4.31 -3.80
C GLY A 35 -17.46 -4.26 -3.24
N TRP A 36 -16.48 -4.53 -4.10
CA TRP A 36 -15.07 -4.73 -3.75
C TRP A 36 -14.39 -3.44 -3.24
N LYS A 37 -14.49 -3.14 -1.94
CA LYS A 37 -14.04 -1.87 -1.31
C LYS A 37 -12.55 -1.55 -1.47
N TRP A 38 -11.74 -2.57 -1.69
CA TRP A 38 -10.30 -2.49 -1.91
C TRP A 38 -9.95 -2.43 -3.39
N HIS A 39 -10.90 -2.57 -4.31
CA HIS A 39 -10.62 -2.44 -5.74
C HIS A 39 -10.33 -0.99 -6.09
N VAL A 40 -9.28 -0.77 -6.87
CA VAL A 40 -8.91 0.55 -7.39
C VAL A 40 -8.66 0.45 -8.89
N GLN A 41 -8.82 1.57 -9.59
CA GLN A 41 -8.46 1.70 -10.99
C GLN A 41 -7.09 2.39 -11.09
N LEU A 42 -6.26 1.93 -12.02
CA LEU A 42 -4.99 2.57 -12.38
C LEU A 42 -5.15 3.12 -13.80
N LEU A 43 -5.17 4.44 -13.95
CA LEU A 43 -5.47 5.12 -15.20
C LEU A 43 -4.22 5.77 -15.81
N HIS A 44 -4.08 5.65 -17.13
CA HIS A 44 -3.09 6.39 -17.92
C HIS A 44 -3.71 7.70 -18.41
N VAL A 45 -3.28 8.83 -17.83
CA VAL A 45 -4.02 10.10 -17.87
C VAL A 45 -3.84 10.89 -19.18
N GLU A 46 -2.78 10.61 -19.96
CA GLU A 46 -2.47 11.36 -21.20
C GLU A 46 -3.09 10.77 -22.48
N GLU A 47 -3.69 9.59 -22.38
CA GLU A 47 -4.38 9.01 -23.52
C GLU A 47 -5.79 9.59 -23.63
N ALA A 48 -6.25 9.88 -24.86
CA ALA A 48 -7.60 10.39 -25.07
C ALA A 48 -8.63 9.45 -24.40
N PRO A 49 -9.78 9.93 -23.89
CA PRO A 49 -10.69 9.14 -23.05
C PRO A 49 -11.15 7.80 -23.66
N ALA A 50 -11.18 7.69 -24.99
CA ALA A 50 -11.53 6.46 -25.71
C ALA A 50 -10.37 5.44 -25.83
N HIS A 51 -9.14 5.89 -25.58
CA HIS A 51 -7.92 5.10 -25.70
C HIS A 51 -7.30 4.76 -24.34
N ALA A 52 -7.48 5.60 -23.33
CA ALA A 52 -6.94 5.46 -21.97
C ALA A 52 -6.80 4.03 -21.48
N PHE A 53 -5.58 3.50 -21.57
CA PHE A 53 -5.23 2.22 -20.99
C PHE A 53 -5.53 2.27 -19.49
N GLN A 54 -6.23 1.24 -19.05
CA GLN A 54 -6.71 1.14 -17.69
C GLN A 54 -6.26 -0.20 -17.16
N CYS A 55 -5.72 -0.17 -15.95
CA CYS A 55 -5.48 -1.33 -15.14
C CYS A 55 -6.33 -1.24 -13.88
N SER A 56 -6.22 -2.27 -13.06
CA SER A 56 -6.83 -2.39 -11.75
C SER A 56 -5.74 -2.59 -10.70
N GLY A 57 -6.14 -2.45 -9.45
CA GLY A 57 -5.29 -2.76 -8.31
C GLY A 57 -6.11 -3.12 -7.09
N THR A 58 -5.39 -3.38 -6.00
CA THR A 58 -5.96 -3.73 -4.71
C THR A 58 -5.33 -2.88 -3.61
N LEU A 59 -6.16 -2.15 -2.87
CA LEU A 59 -5.78 -1.39 -1.68
C LEU A 59 -5.43 -2.35 -0.53
N LEU A 60 -4.16 -2.39 -0.15
CA LEU A 60 -3.62 -3.25 0.91
C LEU A 60 -3.72 -2.61 2.29
N ASN A 61 -3.51 -1.29 2.35
CA ASN A 61 -3.65 -0.50 3.56
C ASN A 61 -3.94 0.96 3.16
N LYS A 62 -3.80 1.92 4.09
CA LYS A 62 -4.07 3.33 3.81
C LYS A 62 -3.18 3.96 2.72
N LEU A 63 -2.07 3.32 2.33
CA LEU A 63 -1.02 3.92 1.50
C LEU A 63 -0.54 3.05 0.37
N PHE A 64 -0.83 1.75 0.39
CA PHE A 64 -0.29 0.79 -0.55
C PHE A 64 -1.37 0.14 -1.38
N VAL A 65 -1.12 0.11 -2.69
CA VAL A 65 -1.89 -0.63 -3.68
C VAL A 65 -0.99 -1.71 -4.28
N ALA A 66 -1.49 -2.93 -4.42
CA ALA A 66 -0.88 -3.96 -5.27
C ALA A 66 -1.47 -3.92 -6.68
N SER A 67 -0.65 -4.14 -7.70
CA SER A 67 -1.07 -4.26 -9.09
C SER A 67 -0.08 -5.11 -9.91
N ALA A 68 -0.31 -5.21 -11.22
CA ALA A 68 0.63 -5.77 -12.18
C ALA A 68 1.71 -4.73 -12.53
N ALA A 69 2.96 -5.15 -12.69
CA ALA A 69 4.04 -4.24 -13.02
C ALA A 69 3.97 -3.73 -14.46
N HIS A 70 3.50 -4.55 -15.40
CA HIS A 70 3.32 -4.14 -16.80
C HIS A 70 2.36 -2.96 -16.97
N CYS A 71 1.47 -2.72 -16.00
CA CYS A 71 0.57 -1.56 -15.99
C CYS A 71 1.31 -0.22 -15.84
N LEU A 72 2.60 -0.25 -15.50
CA LEU A 72 3.48 0.92 -15.44
C LEU A 72 4.26 1.17 -16.74
N TYR A 73 3.98 0.39 -17.79
CA TYR A 73 4.64 0.46 -19.09
C TYR A 73 3.61 0.73 -20.18
N ASP A 74 4.04 1.35 -21.27
CA ASP A 74 3.21 1.57 -22.44
C ASP A 74 3.19 0.33 -23.36
N LEU A 75 2.45 0.42 -24.48
CA LEU A 75 2.35 -0.69 -25.44
C LEU A 75 3.65 -1.01 -26.18
N ASN A 76 4.65 -0.13 -26.14
CA ASN A 76 5.99 -0.38 -26.69
C ASN A 76 6.91 -1.03 -25.65
N GLY A 77 6.47 -1.13 -24.39
CA GLY A 77 7.28 -1.63 -23.29
C GLY A 77 8.14 -0.56 -22.62
N ASP A 78 7.88 0.72 -22.87
CA ASP A 78 8.61 1.83 -22.24
C ASP A 78 7.97 2.20 -20.89
N PRO A 79 8.76 2.46 -19.83
CA PRO A 79 8.23 2.91 -18.55
C PRO A 79 7.46 4.22 -18.68
N ILE A 80 6.28 4.29 -18.07
CA ILE A 80 5.45 5.48 -18.04
C ILE A 80 5.84 6.33 -16.83
N ASP A 81 5.98 7.65 -17.04
CA ASP A 81 6.18 8.58 -15.93
C ASP A 81 4.98 8.53 -14.97
N LYS A 82 5.25 8.43 -13.66
CA LYS A 82 4.23 8.37 -12.61
C LYS A 82 3.28 9.58 -12.63
N SER A 83 3.72 10.75 -13.13
CA SER A 83 2.85 11.92 -13.28
C SER A 83 1.72 11.71 -14.30
N ARG A 84 1.86 10.70 -15.15
CA ARG A 84 0.90 10.28 -16.18
C ARG A 84 0.03 9.10 -15.71
N LEU A 85 0.16 8.72 -14.44
CA LEU A 85 -0.58 7.62 -13.82
C LEU A 85 -1.38 8.11 -12.63
N GLU A 86 -2.60 7.63 -12.49
CA GLU A 86 -3.48 7.99 -11.39
C GLU A 86 -4.19 6.76 -10.83
N ILE A 87 -4.31 6.70 -9.50
CA ILE A 87 -5.11 5.68 -8.81
C ILE A 87 -6.47 6.29 -8.46
N VAL A 88 -7.55 5.66 -8.90
CA VAL A 88 -8.92 6.04 -8.56
C VAL A 88 -9.51 5.02 -7.60
N LEU A 89 -9.90 5.48 -6.42
CA LEU A 89 -10.51 4.66 -5.38
C LEU A 89 -11.99 4.39 -5.67
N ALA A 90 -12.59 3.43 -4.95
CA ALA A 90 -14.00 3.05 -5.16
C ALA A 90 -15.01 4.17 -4.82
N ASP A 91 -14.63 5.17 -4.02
CA ASP A 91 -15.42 6.38 -3.75
C ASP A 91 -15.19 7.51 -4.78
N GLY A 92 -14.37 7.26 -5.80
CA GLY A 92 -14.03 8.22 -6.84
C GLY A 92 -12.93 9.21 -6.45
N GLU A 93 -12.33 9.10 -5.27
CA GLU A 93 -11.18 9.93 -4.95
C GLU A 93 -9.93 9.49 -5.72
N ASN A 94 -9.18 10.48 -6.21
CA ASN A 94 -7.94 10.25 -6.92
C ASN A 94 -6.71 10.30 -5.99
N ARG A 95 -5.69 9.51 -6.31
CA ARG A 95 -4.39 9.43 -5.62
C ARG A 95 -3.26 9.42 -6.65
N SER A 96 -2.21 10.19 -6.37
CA SER A 96 -1.01 10.20 -7.19
C SER A 96 -0.03 9.14 -6.70
N ILE A 97 0.84 8.69 -7.60
CA ILE A 97 1.85 7.67 -7.30
C ILE A 97 3.17 8.34 -6.89
N VAL A 98 3.66 8.07 -5.69
CA VAL A 98 4.95 8.60 -5.19
C VAL A 98 6.08 7.63 -5.48
N ARG A 99 5.90 6.37 -5.07
CA ARG A 99 6.91 5.31 -5.23
C ARG A 99 6.26 4.04 -5.74
N THR A 100 7.07 3.26 -6.44
CA THR A 100 6.75 1.93 -6.91
C THR A 100 7.85 1.02 -6.43
N PHE A 101 7.48 -0.16 -5.95
CA PHE A 101 8.41 -1.16 -5.44
C PHE A 101 8.13 -2.47 -6.15
N GLN A 102 9.18 -3.13 -6.62
CA GLN A 102 9.11 -4.45 -7.25
C GLN A 102 10.19 -5.32 -6.58
N PRO A 103 9.90 -6.61 -6.28
CA PRO A 103 10.89 -7.49 -5.68
C PRO A 103 12.06 -7.75 -6.64
N GLU A 104 11.73 -7.89 -7.92
CA GLU A 104 12.63 -7.90 -9.05
C GLU A 104 11.99 -7.03 -10.15
N LEU A 105 12.79 -6.43 -11.02
CA LEU A 105 12.25 -5.58 -12.09
C LEU A 105 11.47 -6.40 -13.10
N PHE A 106 10.33 -5.88 -13.53
CA PHE A 106 9.54 -6.45 -14.62
C PHE A 106 10.38 -6.61 -15.89
N ASP A 107 10.41 -7.83 -16.40
CA ASP A 107 11.02 -8.21 -17.66
C ASP A 107 9.96 -8.10 -18.75
N VAL A 108 10.07 -7.05 -19.57
CA VAL A 108 9.11 -6.74 -20.64
C VAL A 108 9.13 -7.81 -21.74
N GLU A 109 10.27 -8.47 -21.99
CA GLU A 109 10.40 -9.46 -23.05
C GLU A 109 9.85 -10.82 -22.61
N GLY A 110 10.25 -11.28 -21.42
CA GLY A 110 9.78 -12.54 -20.83
C GLY A 110 8.44 -12.43 -20.09
N LEU A 111 7.90 -11.21 -19.94
CA LEU A 111 6.74 -10.86 -19.11
C LEU A 111 6.89 -11.36 -17.67
N SER A 112 8.14 -11.36 -17.20
CA SER A 112 8.54 -11.92 -15.93
C SER A 112 8.59 -10.83 -14.84
N ASN A 113 8.50 -11.17 -13.55
CA ASN A 113 8.38 -10.30 -12.39
C ASN A 113 7.22 -9.27 -12.43
N ASP A 114 6.04 -9.72 -12.86
CA ASP A 114 4.86 -8.86 -13.07
C ASP A 114 4.10 -8.51 -11.77
N PHE A 115 4.81 -7.99 -10.76
CA PHE A 115 4.20 -7.56 -9.50
C PHE A 115 4.76 -6.23 -9.04
N VAL A 116 3.87 -5.32 -8.67
CA VAL A 116 4.26 -4.02 -8.13
C VAL A 116 3.43 -3.61 -6.92
N LEU A 117 4.11 -3.00 -5.95
CA LEU A 117 3.50 -2.20 -4.89
C LEU A 117 3.62 -0.73 -5.23
N ILE A 118 2.51 -0.03 -5.14
CA ILE A 118 2.36 1.39 -5.45
C ILE A 118 2.10 2.12 -4.14
N GLN A 119 2.97 3.06 -3.79
CA GLN A 119 2.78 3.97 -2.66
C GLN A 119 2.07 5.24 -3.12
N LEU A 120 0.93 5.50 -2.47
CA LEU A 120 0.08 6.66 -2.70
C LEU A 120 0.69 7.92 -2.07
N ASP A 121 0.28 9.09 -2.56
CA ASP A 121 0.74 10.41 -2.10
C ASP A 121 0.28 10.78 -0.68
N ARG A 122 -0.85 10.22 -0.25
CA ARG A 122 -1.47 10.49 1.05
C ARG A 122 -2.32 9.33 1.52
N GLU A 123 -2.56 9.27 2.83
CA GLU A 123 -3.41 8.24 3.42
C GLU A 123 -4.83 8.27 2.83
N VAL A 124 -5.36 7.09 2.58
CA VAL A 124 -6.75 6.85 2.27
C VAL A 124 -7.56 6.87 3.56
N LEU A 125 -8.64 7.65 3.56
CA LEU A 125 -9.61 7.65 4.65
C LEU A 125 -10.63 6.55 4.37
N PHE A 126 -10.61 5.48 5.17
CA PHE A 126 -11.55 4.39 5.02
C PHE A 126 -12.99 4.85 5.34
N ASN A 127 -13.94 4.36 4.55
CA ASN A 127 -15.36 4.70 4.64
C ASN A 127 -16.22 3.51 4.18
N GLY A 128 -17.53 3.73 3.99
CA GLY A 128 -18.45 2.68 3.54
C GLY A 128 -18.13 2.10 2.15
N LEU A 129 -17.37 2.81 1.32
CA LEU A 129 -17.01 2.39 -0.04
C LEU A 129 -15.55 1.95 -0.16
N VAL A 130 -14.64 2.48 0.67
CA VAL A 130 -13.21 2.23 0.58
C VAL A 130 -12.68 1.64 1.88
N ALA A 131 -12.07 0.45 1.78
CA ALA A 131 -11.48 -0.28 2.90
C ALA A 131 -10.38 -1.23 2.38
N PRO A 132 -9.39 -1.60 3.21
CA PRO A 132 -8.28 -2.44 2.77
C PRO A 132 -8.67 -3.92 2.72
N ILE A 133 -7.99 -4.69 1.87
CA ILE A 133 -8.07 -6.15 1.86
C ILE A 133 -7.20 -6.76 2.96
N CYS A 134 -7.54 -7.95 3.46
CA CYS A 134 -6.62 -8.71 4.31
C CYS A 134 -5.51 -9.36 3.49
N LEU A 135 -4.28 -9.38 4.02
CA LEU A 135 -3.21 -10.22 3.49
C LEU A 135 -3.26 -11.61 4.16
N PRO A 136 -3.14 -12.71 3.41
CA PRO A 136 -3.09 -14.06 3.96
C PRO A 136 -1.76 -14.29 4.70
N GLU A 137 -1.68 -15.40 5.45
CA GLU A 137 -0.42 -15.83 6.05
C GLU A 137 0.50 -16.52 5.02
N PRO A 138 1.84 -16.49 5.20
CA PRO A 138 2.81 -17.02 4.24
C PRO A 138 2.75 -18.52 3.93
N TYR A 139 1.86 -19.27 4.59
CA TYR A 139 1.74 -20.73 4.48
C TYR A 139 0.32 -21.17 4.16
N THR A 140 -0.45 -20.30 3.50
CA THR A 140 -1.85 -20.60 3.19
C THR A 140 -1.90 -21.58 2.02
N VAL A 141 -2.64 -22.68 2.18
CA VAL A 141 -2.86 -23.66 1.10
C VAL A 141 -3.40 -22.97 -0.15
N LEU A 142 -2.94 -23.41 -1.32
CA LEU A 142 -3.48 -22.97 -2.61
C LEU A 142 -5.01 -22.94 -2.59
N PRO A 143 -5.63 -21.80 -2.89
CA PRO A 143 -7.08 -21.72 -2.93
C PRO A 143 -7.60 -22.53 -4.11
N GLN A 144 -8.62 -23.37 -3.90
CA GLN A 144 -9.25 -24.14 -4.99
C GLN A 144 -10.01 -23.23 -5.97
N SER A 145 -10.49 -22.10 -5.47
CA SER A 145 -11.20 -21.11 -6.27
C SER A 145 -10.96 -19.71 -5.74
N VAL A 146 -11.06 -18.71 -6.62
CA VAL A 146 -10.88 -17.29 -6.32
C VAL A 146 -11.97 -16.47 -6.98
N GLN A 147 -12.27 -15.29 -6.44
CA GLN A 147 -13.15 -14.30 -7.05
C GLN A 147 -12.37 -13.05 -7.46
N THR A 148 -12.85 -12.36 -8.49
CA THR A 148 -12.21 -11.13 -8.95
C THR A 148 -13.23 -10.09 -9.46
N PRO A 149 -13.09 -8.80 -9.08
CA PRO A 149 -13.91 -7.69 -9.57
C PRO A 149 -13.85 -7.56 -11.09
N MET A 150 -12.72 -7.88 -11.70
CA MET A 150 -12.53 -7.91 -13.15
C MET A 150 -13.61 -8.72 -13.88
N LEU A 151 -14.18 -9.75 -13.24
CA LEU A 151 -15.25 -10.58 -13.80
C LEU A 151 -16.55 -10.45 -13.02
N ASP A 152 -16.87 -9.24 -12.54
CA ASP A 152 -18.12 -8.97 -11.82
C ASP A 152 -18.29 -9.86 -10.57
N GLY A 153 -17.17 -10.28 -9.95
CA GLY A 153 -17.15 -11.18 -8.80
C GLY A 153 -17.34 -12.67 -9.14
N THR A 154 -17.19 -13.07 -10.40
CA THR A 154 -17.25 -14.47 -10.82
C THR A 154 -16.22 -15.32 -10.08
N THR A 155 -16.63 -16.50 -9.62
CA THR A 155 -15.75 -17.51 -9.03
C THR A 155 -15.04 -18.30 -10.13
N LEU A 156 -13.71 -18.32 -10.08
CA LEU A 156 -12.83 -19.04 -10.99
C LEU A 156 -12.13 -20.18 -10.25
N SER A 157 -12.05 -21.36 -10.89
CA SER A 157 -11.23 -22.46 -10.38
C SER A 157 -9.75 -22.18 -10.63
N VAL A 158 -8.92 -22.39 -9.60
CA VAL A 158 -7.46 -22.30 -9.73
C VAL A 158 -6.94 -23.65 -10.19
N ASN A 159 -6.25 -23.65 -11.33
CA ASN A 159 -5.70 -24.83 -11.97
C ASN A 159 -4.17 -24.75 -12.01
N GLU A 160 -3.52 -25.91 -12.04
CA GLU A 160 -2.08 -26.00 -12.25
C GLU A 160 -1.68 -25.44 -13.63
N GLY A 161 -0.53 -24.75 -13.71
CA GLY A 161 -0.10 -24.03 -14.90
C GLY A 161 0.04 -24.90 -16.16
N TYR A 162 0.37 -26.20 -16.01
CA TYR A 162 0.53 -27.12 -17.15
C TYR A 162 -0.77 -27.35 -17.94
N ILE A 163 -1.93 -27.19 -17.30
CA ILE A 163 -3.23 -27.32 -17.96
C ILE A 163 -3.35 -26.24 -19.05
N CYS A 164 -2.91 -25.01 -18.76
CA CYS A 164 -3.03 -23.89 -19.68
C CYS A 164 -1.83 -23.72 -20.62
N LEU A 165 -0.70 -24.34 -20.30
CA LEU A 165 0.41 -24.52 -21.26
C LEU A 165 -0.03 -25.33 -22.50
N ASN A 166 -0.94 -26.29 -22.35
CA ASN A 166 -1.44 -27.08 -23.48
C ASN A 166 -2.36 -26.28 -24.40
N ASP A 167 -3.23 -25.45 -23.84
CA ASP A 167 -4.27 -24.71 -24.59
C ASP A 167 -3.80 -23.34 -25.10
N ALA A 168 -2.84 -22.72 -24.42
CA ALA A 168 -2.35 -21.37 -24.72
C ALA A 168 -0.82 -21.26 -24.65
N LYS A 169 -0.16 -22.20 -25.34
CA LYS A 169 1.29 -22.42 -25.35
C LYS A 169 2.14 -21.21 -25.72
N THR A 170 1.64 -20.27 -26.50
CA THR A 170 2.40 -19.07 -26.89
C THR A 170 2.53 -18.10 -25.71
N LEU A 171 1.43 -17.77 -25.03
CA LEU A 171 1.44 -16.83 -23.91
C LEU A 171 1.99 -17.51 -22.65
N PHE A 172 1.48 -18.68 -22.27
CA PHE A 172 1.98 -19.40 -21.09
C PHE A 172 3.35 -20.05 -21.33
N GLY A 173 3.76 -20.31 -22.58
CA GLY A 173 5.10 -20.82 -22.87
C GLY A 173 6.17 -19.73 -22.93
N MET A 174 5.78 -18.46 -23.09
CA MET A 174 6.66 -17.31 -22.84
C MET A 174 6.71 -16.96 -21.35
N ILE A 175 5.67 -17.31 -20.56
CA ILE A 175 5.48 -16.87 -19.17
C ILE A 175 5.65 -18.01 -18.15
N TYR A 176 6.69 -17.89 -17.32
CA TYR A 176 6.89 -18.35 -15.93
C TYR A 176 6.52 -19.76 -15.42
N MET A 177 7.41 -20.31 -14.58
CA MET A 177 7.17 -21.42 -13.64
C MET A 177 6.05 -21.16 -12.60
N ASP A 178 5.64 -19.91 -12.47
CA ASP A 178 4.92 -19.37 -11.32
C ASP A 178 3.50 -18.89 -11.64
N ALA A 179 3.11 -18.89 -12.91
CA ALA A 179 1.76 -18.50 -13.32
C ALA A 179 0.72 -19.54 -12.86
N ILE A 180 -0.38 -19.04 -12.30
CA ILE A 180 -1.58 -19.86 -12.09
C ILE A 180 -2.55 -19.63 -13.22
N CYS A 181 -3.26 -20.69 -13.58
CA CYS A 181 -4.34 -20.60 -14.54
C CYS A 181 -5.68 -20.56 -13.85
N LEU A 182 -6.53 -19.62 -14.25
CA LEU A 182 -7.83 -19.39 -13.63
C LEU A 182 -8.95 -19.70 -14.60
N GLY A 183 -9.54 -20.88 -14.45
CA GLY A 183 -10.78 -21.34 -15.10
C GLY A 183 -10.89 -21.17 -16.62
N GLN A 184 -12.01 -21.62 -17.17
CA GLN A 184 -12.49 -21.17 -18.48
C GLN A 184 -13.63 -20.17 -18.27
N PHE A 185 -13.61 -19.06 -18.98
CA PHE A 185 -14.71 -18.11 -19.07
C PHE A 185 -14.83 -17.60 -20.52
N ASP A 186 -15.87 -16.86 -20.88
CA ASP A 186 -15.97 -16.25 -22.21
C ASP A 186 -16.26 -14.76 -22.08
N LYS A 187 -15.30 -13.93 -22.53
CA LYS A 187 -15.40 -12.46 -22.55
C LYS A 187 -14.73 -11.89 -23.80
N THR A 188 -15.11 -10.66 -24.14
CA THR A 188 -14.61 -9.89 -25.27
C THR A 188 -13.28 -9.20 -25.00
N HIS A 189 -12.54 -8.85 -26.06
CA HIS A 189 -11.25 -8.11 -26.05
C HIS A 189 -11.17 -6.85 -25.18
N THR A 190 -12.31 -6.24 -24.83
CA THR A 190 -12.40 -5.08 -23.94
C THR A 190 -11.94 -5.38 -22.50
N TYR A 191 -11.82 -6.65 -22.11
CA TYR A 191 -11.46 -7.06 -20.75
C TYR A 191 -10.00 -6.78 -20.35
N HIS A 192 -9.05 -6.63 -21.29
CA HIS A 192 -7.63 -6.40 -20.98
C HIS A 192 -7.40 -5.15 -20.11
N ARG A 193 -8.37 -4.23 -20.10
CA ARG A 193 -8.38 -2.99 -19.30
C ARG A 193 -8.56 -3.18 -17.79
N THR A 194 -8.35 -4.40 -17.28
CA THR A 194 -8.55 -4.74 -15.85
C THR A 194 -7.42 -5.58 -15.27
N ALA A 195 -6.30 -5.68 -16.01
CA ALA A 195 -5.06 -6.27 -15.53
C ALA A 195 -4.61 -5.63 -14.19
N GLY A 196 -4.00 -6.42 -13.31
CA GLY A 196 -3.66 -5.98 -11.96
C GLY A 196 -4.81 -6.12 -10.94
N SER A 197 -5.98 -6.61 -11.34
CA SER A 197 -7.09 -6.89 -10.42
C SER A 197 -6.73 -8.01 -9.45
N GLY A 198 -7.02 -7.82 -8.16
CA GLY A 198 -6.80 -8.85 -7.16
C GLY A 198 -7.65 -10.10 -7.35
N LEU A 199 -7.10 -11.23 -6.89
CA LEU A 199 -7.76 -12.51 -6.75
C LEU A 199 -8.03 -12.72 -5.27
N TYR A 200 -9.30 -12.89 -4.91
CA TYR A 200 -9.74 -12.88 -3.54
C TYR A 200 -10.38 -14.20 -3.13
N VAL A 201 -10.21 -14.53 -1.86
CA VAL A 201 -10.95 -15.62 -1.21
C VAL A 201 -11.59 -15.12 0.06
N GLU A 202 -12.80 -15.61 0.34
CA GLU A 202 -13.44 -15.37 1.62
C GLU A 202 -13.06 -16.49 2.59
N HIS A 203 -12.54 -16.10 3.76
CA HIS A 203 -12.23 -17.02 4.84
C HIS A 203 -12.58 -16.38 6.18
N ARG A 204 -13.39 -17.08 6.99
CA ARG A 204 -13.90 -16.59 8.28
C ARG A 204 -14.57 -15.21 8.18
N SER A 205 -15.41 -15.03 7.17
CA SER A 205 -16.15 -13.78 6.90
C SER A 205 -15.26 -12.56 6.64
N ARG A 206 -14.03 -12.79 6.15
CA ARG A 206 -13.14 -11.75 5.67
C ARG A 206 -12.54 -12.12 4.32
N TRP A 207 -12.44 -11.14 3.43
CA TRP A 207 -11.78 -11.29 2.15
C TRP A 207 -10.27 -11.16 2.30
N HIS A 208 -9.54 -12.05 1.63
CA HIS A 208 -8.09 -12.05 1.60
C HIS A 208 -7.58 -12.00 0.16
N LEU A 209 -6.51 -11.25 -0.08
CA LEU A 209 -5.82 -11.18 -1.36
C LEU A 209 -4.84 -12.36 -1.50
N VAL A 210 -5.13 -13.30 -2.40
CA VAL A 210 -4.30 -14.50 -2.60
C VAL A 210 -3.44 -14.44 -3.85
N GLY A 211 -3.72 -13.50 -4.75
CA GLY A 211 -2.98 -13.34 -5.99
C GLY A 211 -3.43 -12.12 -6.77
N ILE A 212 -2.80 -11.89 -7.91
CA ILE A 212 -3.17 -10.80 -8.82
C ILE A 212 -3.38 -11.38 -10.22
N ALA A 213 -4.46 -10.99 -10.88
CA ALA A 213 -4.74 -11.31 -12.28
C ALA A 213 -3.91 -10.40 -13.19
N MET A 214 -3.17 -10.98 -14.12
CA MET A 214 -2.22 -10.26 -14.97
C MET A 214 -2.77 -10.11 -16.39
N TYR A 215 -3.00 -11.23 -17.06
CA TYR A 215 -3.33 -11.27 -18.48
C TYR A 215 -4.45 -12.26 -18.70
N GLY A 216 -5.05 -12.22 -19.88
CA GLY A 216 -5.83 -13.35 -20.34
C GLY A 216 -5.48 -13.72 -21.76
N THR A 217 -6.01 -14.85 -22.20
CA THR A 217 -5.80 -15.38 -23.54
C THR A 217 -6.98 -16.23 -23.95
N GLY A 218 -7.14 -16.46 -25.24
CA GLY A 218 -8.19 -17.32 -25.74
C GLY A 218 -8.01 -17.65 -27.22
N PRO A 219 -8.95 -18.41 -27.79
CA PRO A 219 -8.83 -18.96 -29.14
C PRO A 219 -8.78 -17.87 -30.23
N THR A 220 -9.31 -16.68 -29.94
CA THR A 220 -9.26 -15.54 -30.86
C THR A 220 -9.00 -14.25 -30.09
N LYS A 221 -8.53 -13.20 -30.76
CA LYS A 221 -8.40 -11.86 -30.14
C LYS A 221 -9.71 -11.35 -29.54
N ALA A 222 -10.85 -11.80 -30.06
CA ALA A 222 -12.18 -11.36 -29.63
C ALA A 222 -12.78 -12.21 -28.51
N HIS A 223 -12.22 -13.38 -28.19
CA HIS A 223 -12.77 -14.32 -27.21
C HIS A 223 -11.65 -14.79 -26.30
N ILE A 224 -11.77 -14.44 -25.03
CA ILE A 224 -10.81 -14.80 -24.00
C ILE A 224 -11.39 -15.93 -23.19
N ALA A 225 -10.61 -17.00 -23.13
CA ALA A 225 -10.97 -18.23 -22.49
C ALA A 225 -10.31 -18.39 -21.12
N TYR A 226 -9.16 -17.77 -20.89
CA TYR A 226 -8.33 -17.99 -19.71
C TYR A 226 -7.77 -16.69 -19.15
N ILE A 227 -7.57 -16.63 -17.83
CA ILE A 227 -6.79 -15.60 -17.15
C ILE A 227 -5.57 -16.26 -16.53
N GLY A 228 -4.42 -15.63 -16.71
CA GLY A 228 -3.22 -15.90 -15.93
C GLY A 228 -3.07 -14.89 -14.81
N GLY A 229 -2.52 -15.37 -13.71
CA GLY A 229 -2.12 -14.54 -12.59
C GLY A 229 -0.95 -15.16 -11.86
N PHE A 230 -0.58 -14.58 -10.73
CA PHE A 230 0.37 -15.20 -9.81
C PHE A 230 -0.21 -15.22 -8.39
N LEU A 231 0.32 -16.12 -7.56
CA LEU A 231 -0.02 -16.22 -6.15
C LEU A 231 0.84 -15.29 -5.32
N LEU A 232 0.20 -14.50 -4.46
CA LEU A 232 0.87 -13.52 -3.62
C LEU A 232 1.82 -14.16 -2.60
N GLU A 233 1.60 -15.44 -2.24
CA GLU A 233 2.35 -16.18 -1.21
C GLU A 233 3.87 -15.97 -1.29
N ARG A 234 4.45 -16.10 -2.50
CA ARG A 234 5.89 -15.93 -2.75
C ARG A 234 6.42 -14.52 -2.45
N HIS A 235 5.56 -13.51 -2.56
CA HIS A 235 5.91 -12.11 -2.37
C HIS A 235 5.38 -11.54 -1.05
N LEU A 236 4.68 -12.32 -0.20
CA LEU A 236 4.05 -11.81 1.02
C LEU A 236 5.06 -11.23 2.02
N ASN A 237 6.15 -11.94 2.29
CA ASN A 237 7.16 -11.48 3.25
C ASN A 237 7.82 -10.18 2.79
N TRP A 238 8.19 -10.11 1.51
CA TRP A 238 8.73 -8.90 0.90
C TRP A 238 7.69 -7.77 0.92
N THR A 239 6.44 -8.06 0.58
CA THR A 239 5.33 -7.08 0.59
C THR A 239 5.14 -6.47 1.96
N ARG A 240 5.03 -7.31 3.00
CA ARG A 240 4.92 -6.87 4.40
C ARG A 240 6.13 -6.03 4.82
N SER A 241 7.34 -6.44 4.43
CA SER A 241 8.57 -5.68 4.75
C SER A 241 8.55 -4.26 4.14
N VAL A 242 8.21 -4.15 2.85
CA VAL A 242 8.09 -2.85 2.17
C VAL A 242 7.00 -1.99 2.81
N MET A 243 5.81 -2.55 3.01
CA MET A 243 4.71 -1.81 3.63
C MET A 243 5.08 -1.33 5.03
N ASN A 244 5.67 -2.19 5.87
CA ASN A 244 6.06 -1.81 7.23
C ASN A 244 7.13 -0.71 7.23
N HIS A 245 8.10 -0.76 6.31
CA HIS A 245 9.14 0.27 6.23
C HIS A 245 8.61 1.63 5.74
N TYR A 246 7.72 1.62 4.75
CA TYR A 246 7.30 2.84 4.05
C TYR A 246 5.94 3.40 4.48
N SER A 247 5.10 2.62 5.17
CA SER A 247 3.83 3.13 5.73
C SER A 247 4.05 4.05 6.93
N GLU A 248 5.24 4.03 7.53
CA GLU A 248 5.57 4.81 8.73
C GLU A 248 6.27 6.15 8.42
N SER A 249 6.77 6.31 7.19
CA SER A 249 7.76 7.32 6.82
C SER A 249 7.23 8.42 5.91
N ILE A 250 5.91 8.70 5.91
CA ILE A 250 5.41 9.90 5.20
C ILE A 250 5.96 11.14 5.90
N PRO A 251 6.86 11.90 5.26
CA PRO A 251 7.32 13.15 5.83
C PRO A 251 6.12 14.10 5.94
N LEU A 252 6.04 14.84 7.04
CA LEU A 252 5.03 15.89 7.13
C LEU A 252 5.23 16.90 5.99
N SER A 253 4.29 16.93 5.06
CA SER A 253 4.17 18.02 4.09
C SER A 253 3.49 19.22 4.75
N GLU A 254 3.67 20.41 4.20
CA GLU A 254 2.98 21.62 4.66
C GLU A 254 1.44 21.41 4.72
N LYS A 255 0.89 20.68 3.75
CA LYS A 255 -0.53 20.32 3.67
C LYS A 255 -0.96 19.35 4.79
N ASN A 256 -0.08 18.40 5.15
CA ASN A 256 -0.32 17.50 6.28
C ASN A 256 -0.26 18.27 7.61
N CYS A 257 0.70 19.17 7.78
CA CYS A 257 0.77 20.09 8.93
C CYS A 257 -0.51 20.92 9.06
N GLN A 258 -1.01 21.52 7.97
CA GLN A 258 -2.28 22.26 7.98
C GLN A 258 -3.47 21.41 8.44
N THR A 259 -3.49 20.12 8.10
CA THR A 259 -4.55 19.20 8.52
C THR A 259 -4.49 18.94 10.03
N TYR A 260 -3.30 18.72 10.59
CA TYR A 260 -3.11 18.60 12.04
C TYR A 260 -3.52 19.89 12.78
N VAL A 261 -3.10 21.04 12.27
CA VAL A 261 -3.46 22.36 12.80
C VAL A 261 -4.98 22.58 12.79
N ARG A 262 -5.64 22.25 11.68
CA ARG A 262 -7.10 22.35 11.55
C ARG A 262 -7.84 21.47 12.55
N ASN A 263 -7.40 20.24 12.76
CA ASN A 263 -7.99 19.33 13.74
C ASN A 263 -7.77 19.79 15.19
N SER A 264 -6.73 20.59 15.44
CA SER A 264 -6.43 21.18 16.75
C SER A 264 -7.18 22.49 17.04
N ASN A 265 -7.99 23.01 16.10
CA ASN A 265 -8.64 24.34 16.18
C ASN A 265 -7.66 25.52 16.41
N LEU A 266 -6.38 25.37 16.07
CA LEU A 266 -5.37 26.41 16.26
C LEU A 266 -5.17 27.23 14.96
N PRO A 267 -4.96 28.56 15.03
CA PRO A 267 -4.55 29.35 13.88
C PRO A 267 -3.16 28.93 13.37
N PHE A 268 -3.02 28.77 12.06
CA PHE A 268 -1.77 28.33 11.41
C PHE A 268 -0.60 29.31 11.59
N GLU A 269 -0.90 30.61 11.77
CA GLU A 269 0.12 31.66 11.79
C GLU A 269 0.83 31.84 13.14
N GLU A 270 0.39 31.18 14.23
CA GLU A 270 0.98 31.41 15.56
C GLU A 270 1.60 30.18 16.24
N TYR A 271 1.33 28.94 15.79
CA TYR A 271 1.77 27.75 16.54
C TYR A 271 2.24 26.60 15.64
N HIS A 272 3.54 26.32 15.69
CA HIS A 272 4.07 25.05 15.22
C HIS A 272 3.72 23.95 16.24
N PRO A 273 3.38 22.72 15.80
CA PRO A 273 3.19 21.60 16.72
C PRO A 273 4.54 21.25 17.38
N ILE A 274 4.75 21.73 18.60
CA ILE A 274 5.92 21.40 19.42
C ILE A 274 5.62 20.10 20.16
N VAL A 275 6.48 19.09 20.05
CA VAL A 275 6.32 17.87 20.83
C VAL A 275 7.01 18.06 22.19
N HIS A 276 6.26 17.81 23.27
CA HIS A 276 6.74 18.01 24.64
C HIS A 276 7.04 16.67 25.31
N LEU A 277 8.32 16.31 25.38
CA LEU A 277 8.75 15.08 26.04
C LEU A 277 8.82 15.32 27.56
N VAL A 278 8.05 14.55 28.33
CA VAL A 278 7.91 14.70 29.79
C VAL A 278 8.45 13.46 30.52
N ALA A 279 8.82 13.57 31.80
CA ALA A 279 9.00 12.38 32.64
C ALA A 279 7.66 12.01 33.29
N ALA A 280 7.24 10.76 33.07
CA ALA A 280 5.99 10.19 33.58
C ALA A 280 5.84 10.19 35.12
N GLU A 281 6.91 10.48 35.87
CA GLU A 281 6.97 10.26 37.32
C GLU A 281 6.67 11.51 38.16
N GLN A 282 6.40 12.67 37.54
CA GLN A 282 6.12 13.92 38.28
C GLN A 282 4.83 14.57 37.80
N TYR A 283 3.87 14.73 38.72
CA TYR A 283 2.73 15.62 38.55
C TYR A 283 3.01 16.93 39.32
N PRO A 284 2.85 18.13 38.70
CA PRO A 284 2.44 18.36 37.32
C PRO A 284 3.49 17.89 36.30
N LEU A 285 3.03 17.41 35.13
CA LEU A 285 3.91 16.97 34.05
C LEU A 285 4.83 18.12 33.66
N ARG A 286 6.14 17.90 33.81
CA ARG A 286 7.17 18.88 33.45
C ARG A 286 7.80 18.49 32.11
N THR A 287 7.80 19.40 31.15
CA THR A 287 8.56 19.24 29.91
C THR A 287 10.04 19.16 30.24
N ILE A 288 10.69 18.06 29.88
CA ILE A 288 12.13 17.85 30.04
C ILE A 288 12.84 18.20 28.74
N CYS A 289 12.20 17.90 27.61
CA CYS A 289 12.76 18.10 26.29
C CYS A 289 11.68 18.45 25.26
N HIS A 290 12.14 19.07 24.17
CA HIS A 290 11.33 19.30 23.00
C HIS A 290 11.69 18.32 21.90
N GLY A 291 10.74 18.06 21.02
CA GLY A 291 10.92 17.35 19.77
C GLY A 291 10.15 18.02 18.65
N THR A 292 10.53 17.68 17.43
CA THR A 292 9.82 18.09 16.23
C THR A 292 9.15 16.85 15.65
N LEU A 293 7.83 16.91 15.46
CA LEU A 293 7.15 15.87 14.70
C LEU A 293 7.66 15.92 13.26
N ILE A 294 8.19 14.81 12.73
CA ILE A 294 8.70 14.72 11.36
C ILE A 294 7.88 13.76 10.48
N SER A 295 7.08 12.89 11.11
CA SER A 295 6.02 12.10 10.48
C SER A 295 4.89 11.87 11.49
N PRO A 296 3.72 11.33 11.09
CA PRO A 296 2.67 10.91 12.02
C PRO A 296 3.11 9.95 13.14
N ARG A 297 4.28 9.29 13.01
CA ARG A 297 4.82 8.32 13.98
C ARG A 297 6.19 8.68 14.53
N TYR A 298 6.93 9.57 13.87
CA TYR A 298 8.32 9.89 14.25
C TYR A 298 8.45 11.30 14.80
N VAL A 299 9.09 11.39 15.97
CA VAL A 299 9.50 12.63 16.60
C VAL A 299 11.02 12.70 16.59
N LEU A 300 11.56 13.77 16.00
CA LEU A 300 12.98 14.07 16.07
C LEU A 300 13.28 14.81 17.37
N THR A 301 14.18 14.26 18.18
CA THR A 301 14.70 14.91 19.39
C THR A 301 16.17 14.56 19.60
N THR A 302 16.81 15.19 20.58
CA THR A 302 18.20 14.85 20.92
C THR A 302 18.27 13.50 21.64
N SER A 303 19.33 12.71 21.40
CA SER A 303 19.48 11.38 22.01
C SER A 303 19.43 11.39 23.54
N ARG A 304 19.97 12.44 24.17
CA ARG A 304 19.91 12.65 25.62
C ARG A 304 18.47 12.77 26.13
N CYS A 305 17.57 13.32 25.31
CA CYS A 305 16.16 13.45 25.62
C CYS A 305 15.45 12.11 25.51
N ALA A 306 15.62 11.41 24.37
CA ALA A 306 15.03 10.10 24.15
C ALA A 306 15.38 9.08 25.25
N LEU A 307 16.65 9.03 25.67
CA LEU A 307 17.12 8.10 26.71
C LEU A 307 16.60 8.41 28.13
N LYS A 308 16.14 9.64 28.39
CA LYS A 308 15.67 10.07 29.71
C LYS A 308 14.16 10.05 29.86
N THR A 309 13.42 9.89 28.75
CA THR A 309 11.97 10.02 28.72
C THR A 309 11.33 8.65 28.84
N LYS A 310 10.60 8.43 29.93
CA LYS A 310 9.80 7.21 30.17
C LYS A 310 8.38 7.27 29.62
N SER A 311 7.90 8.43 29.19
CA SER A 311 6.64 8.59 28.46
C SER A 311 6.77 9.80 27.56
N ILE A 312 6.22 9.73 26.36
CA ILE A 312 6.21 10.84 25.42
C ILE A 312 4.79 11.38 25.40
N PHE A 313 4.63 12.69 25.62
CA PHE A 313 3.34 13.32 25.44
C PHE A 313 3.46 14.33 24.29
N ILE A 314 2.41 14.41 23.49
CA ILE A 314 2.32 15.38 22.40
C ILE A 314 1.34 16.44 22.86
N HIS A 315 1.79 17.68 22.87
CA HIS A 315 0.96 18.84 23.21
C HIS A 315 0.84 19.70 21.97
N TYR A 316 -0.38 19.84 21.47
CA TYR A 316 -0.68 20.70 20.34
C TYR A 316 -1.25 22.01 20.91
N GLY A 317 -0.42 23.04 21.14
CA GLY A 317 -0.95 24.33 21.58
C GLY A 317 0.05 25.32 22.18
N ALA A 318 -0.48 26.50 22.51
CA ALA A 318 0.23 27.52 23.27
C ALA A 318 0.53 27.03 24.70
N GLU A 319 1.62 27.54 25.28
CA GLU A 319 2.01 27.29 26.67
C GLU A 319 0.82 27.61 27.61
N GLY A 320 0.19 26.58 28.21
CA GLY A 320 -0.99 26.72 29.07
C GLY A 320 -2.25 25.93 28.66
N SER A 321 -2.28 25.31 27.47
CA SER A 321 -3.32 24.34 27.10
C SER A 321 -3.18 23.03 27.90
N SER A 322 -4.28 22.43 28.34
CA SER A 322 -4.32 21.20 29.14
C SER A 322 -4.41 19.91 28.32
N ASP A 323 -4.43 19.98 26.99
CA ASP A 323 -4.68 18.82 26.13
C ASP A 323 -3.38 18.11 25.77
N TRP A 324 -3.08 17.05 26.53
CA TRP A 324 -1.91 16.20 26.36
C TRP A 324 -2.32 14.84 25.77
N PHE A 325 -1.65 14.43 24.69
CA PHE A 325 -1.83 13.11 24.10
C PHE A 325 -0.65 12.22 24.48
N GLU A 326 -0.90 11.13 25.20
CA GLU A 326 0.14 10.16 25.53
C GLU A 326 0.46 9.31 24.28
N ALA A 327 1.73 9.29 23.88
CA ALA A 327 2.22 8.35 22.88
C ALA A 327 2.31 6.96 23.53
N LYS A 328 1.60 5.99 22.96
CA LYS A 328 1.62 4.60 23.42
C LYS A 328 2.81 3.87 22.78
N ASP A 329 3.53 3.10 23.60
CA ASP A 329 4.67 2.25 23.25
C ASP A 329 5.89 3.00 22.66
N PHE A 330 6.91 3.19 23.51
CA PHE A 330 8.18 3.82 23.16
C PHE A 330 9.31 2.80 23.32
N SER A 331 10.22 2.75 22.34
CA SER A 331 11.53 2.12 22.51
C SER A 331 12.62 3.13 22.14
N THR A 332 13.71 3.10 22.91
CA THR A 332 14.91 3.93 22.72
C THR A 332 15.98 3.14 22.00
#